data_AF-A0A9P5PU46-F1
#
_entry.id   AF-A0A9P5PU46-F1
#
_cell.length_a   1.000
_cell.length_b   1.000
_cell.length_c   1.000
_cell.angle_alpha   90.00
_cell.angle_beta   90.00
_cell.angle_gamma   90.00
#
_symmetry.space_group_name_H-M   'P 1'
#
loop_
_entity.id
_entity.type
_entity.pdbx_description
1 polymer ?
#
loop_
_entity_poly.entity_id
_entity_poly.type
_entity_poly.pdbx_seq_one_letter_code
_entity_poly.pdbx_strand_id
1 'polypeptide(L)'
;MKFTTSFVASALAFLAASGVSAAPLDVWDPTITSPVTGTVWVIGTEVNVTWSTANKPAQVSNGGKIMLAQNELESTLSYMHL
;
A
#
# COMPACT_ATOMS: atom_id res chain seq x y z
N MET A 1 24.30 -21.14 44.72
CA MET A 1 22.97 -20.86 44.14
C MET A 1 22.71 -19.34 44.10
N LYS A 2 23.44 -18.59 43.26
CA LYS A 2 23.29 -17.11 43.17
C LYS A 2 23.30 -16.58 41.72
N PHE A 3 23.48 -17.46 40.73
CA PHE A 3 23.58 -17.10 39.32
C PHE A 3 22.28 -17.33 38.53
N THR A 4 21.30 -18.04 39.09
CA THR A 4 20.01 -18.31 38.45
C THR A 4 19.05 -17.12 38.53
N THR A 5 19.19 -16.24 39.52
CA THR A 5 18.27 -15.11 39.74
C THR A 5 18.42 -14.01 38.69
N SER A 6 19.65 -13.76 38.19
CA SER A 6 19.88 -12.76 37.13
C SER A 6 19.34 -13.21 35.77
N PHE A 7 19.35 -14.51 35.47
CA PHE A 7 18.84 -15.00 34.20
C PHE A 7 17.31 -14.86 34.10
N VAL A 8 16.61 -15.10 35.22
CA VAL A 8 15.15 -14.96 35.30
C VAL A 8 14.73 -13.48 35.23
N ALA A 9 15.46 -12.58 35.90
CA ALA A 9 15.15 -11.15 35.89
C ALA A 9 15.26 -10.51 34.47
N SER A 10 16.27 -10.89 33.69
CA SER A 10 16.43 -10.38 32.32
C SER A 10 15.36 -10.90 31.36
N ALA A 11 14.88 -12.13 31.55
CA ALA A 11 13.80 -12.70 30.72
C ALA A 11 12.46 -11.98 30.94
N LEU A 12 12.16 -11.58 32.18
CA LEU A 12 10.97 -10.79 32.52
C LEU A 12 11.02 -9.36 31.94
N ALA A 13 12.20 -8.74 31.87
CA ALA A 13 12.36 -7.42 31.26
C ALA A 13 12.16 -7.43 29.73
N PHE A 14 12.58 -8.50 29.03
CA PHE A 14 12.34 -8.65 27.59
C PHE A 14 10.86 -8.87 27.25
N LEU A 15 10.11 -9.57 28.10
CA LEU A 15 8.66 -9.79 27.91
C LEU A 15 7.82 -8.52 28.17
N ALA A 16 8.31 -7.58 29.00
CA ALA A 16 7.63 -6.31 29.26
C ALA A 16 7.83 -5.26 28.14
N ALA A 17 8.80 -5.46 27.25
CA ALA A 17 9.16 -4.51 26.19
C ALA A 17 8.55 -4.83 24.81
N SER A 18 7.77 -5.91 24.67
CA SER A 18 7.20 -6.38 23.39
C SER A 18 5.93 -5.64 22.95
N GLY A 19 5.74 -4.40 23.39
CA GLY A 19 4.60 -3.56 23.04
C GLY A 19 4.84 -2.71 21.81
N VAL A 20 5.18 -3.29 20.65
CA VAL A 20 5.14 -2.56 19.38
C VAL A 20 3.73 -2.70 18.81
N SER A 21 2.87 -1.69 19.03
CA SER A 21 1.61 -1.61 18.31
C SER A 21 1.88 -1.19 16.87
N ALA A 22 1.41 -1.96 15.89
CA ALA A 22 1.40 -1.51 14.51
C ALA A 22 0.60 -0.21 14.40
N ALA A 23 1.19 0.82 13.80
CA ALA A 23 0.44 2.01 13.44
C ALA A 23 -0.73 1.62 12.52
N PRO A 24 -1.90 2.30 12.59
CA PRO A 24 -2.96 2.09 11.63
C PRO A 24 -2.39 2.15 10.21
N LEU A 25 -2.64 1.12 9.41
CA LEU A 25 -2.26 1.14 8.01
C LEU A 25 -3.26 2.03 7.27
N ASP A 26 -2.83 3.25 6.95
CA ASP A 26 -3.60 4.12 6.06
C ASP A 26 -3.46 3.60 4.63
N VAL A 27 -4.60 3.21 4.04
CA VAL A 27 -4.69 3.00 2.60
C VAL A 27 -4.91 4.36 1.95
N TRP A 28 -3.90 4.82 1.21
CA TRP A 28 -3.99 6.06 0.45
C TRP A 28 -4.51 5.78 -0.96
N ASP A 29 -5.68 6.32 -1.27
CA ASP A 29 -6.30 6.28 -2.60
C ASP A 29 -6.23 7.67 -3.27
N PRO A 30 -5.22 7.94 -4.12
CA PRO A 30 -5.05 9.25 -4.74
C PRO A 30 -6.11 9.52 -5.82
N THR A 31 -6.71 10.70 -5.79
CA THR A 31 -7.67 11.13 -6.82
C THR A 31 -6.97 11.37 -8.16
N ILE A 32 -7.38 10.63 -9.20
CA ILE A 32 -6.95 10.85 -10.58
C ILE A 32 -7.48 12.20 -11.09
N THR A 33 -6.59 13.03 -11.63
CA THR A 33 -6.92 14.34 -12.23
C THR A 33 -6.90 14.30 -13.76
N SER A 34 -6.21 13.32 -14.35
CA SER A 34 -6.30 12.98 -15.77
C SER A 34 -5.98 11.49 -15.94
N PRO A 35 -6.72 10.72 -16.77
CA PRO A 35 -7.84 11.18 -17.60
C PRO A 35 -9.07 11.60 -16.78
N VAL A 36 -9.99 12.32 -17.42
CA VAL A 36 -11.30 12.68 -16.85
C VAL A 36 -12.42 11.94 -17.59
N THR A 37 -13.63 11.97 -17.05
CA THR A 37 -14.84 11.42 -17.69
C THR A 37 -14.96 11.88 -19.13
N GLY A 38 -15.15 10.94 -20.06
CA GLY A 38 -15.25 11.21 -21.50
C GLY A 38 -13.92 11.20 -22.26
N THR A 39 -12.78 11.01 -21.57
CA THR A 39 -11.50 10.80 -22.25
C THR A 39 -11.53 9.47 -22.99
N VAL A 40 -11.24 9.49 -24.30
CA VAL A 40 -11.18 8.28 -25.14
C VAL A 40 -9.74 7.80 -25.26
N TRP A 41 -9.50 6.52 -24.99
CA TRP A 41 -8.17 5.90 -25.11
C TRP A 41 -8.13 5.04 -26.37
N VAL A 42 -7.08 5.20 -27.16
CA VAL A 42 -6.83 4.35 -28.32
C VAL A 42 -6.01 3.14 -27.86
N ILE A 43 -6.44 1.94 -28.25
CA ILE A 43 -5.73 0.71 -27.85
C ILE A 43 -4.30 0.74 -28.41
N GLY A 44 -3.34 0.36 -27.59
CA GLY A 44 -1.91 0.31 -27.95
C GLY A 44 -1.18 1.66 -27.83
N THR A 45 -1.84 2.72 -27.36
CA THR A 45 -1.16 4.00 -27.08
C THR A 45 -0.72 4.12 -25.62
N GLU A 46 0.41 4.78 -25.40
CA GLU A 46 0.81 5.24 -24.08
C GLU A 46 -0.01 6.47 -23.67
N VAL A 47 -0.51 6.47 -22.44
CA VAL A 47 -1.30 7.57 -21.88
C VAL A 47 -0.69 8.01 -20.56
N ASN A 48 -0.55 9.33 -20.39
CA ASN A 48 -0.12 9.90 -19.12
C ASN A 48 -1.30 9.96 -18.14
N VAL A 49 -1.17 9.25 -17.02
CA VAL A 49 -2.10 9.33 -15.89
C VAL A 49 -1.52 10.28 -14.84
N THR A 50 -2.34 11.22 -14.38
CA THR A 50 -1.96 12.18 -13.33
C THR A 50 -2.94 12.10 -12.18
N TRP A 51 -2.45 12.29 -10.96
CA TRP A 51 -3.25 12.25 -9.75
C TRP A 51 -2.78 13.32 -8.75
N SER A 52 -3.66 13.68 -7.83
CA SER A 52 -3.36 14.63 -6.76
C SER A 52 -2.61 13.98 -5.60
N THR A 53 -1.66 14.71 -5.02
CA THR A 53 -0.92 14.32 -3.81
C THR A 53 -1.30 15.13 -2.57
N ALA A 54 -2.34 15.97 -2.68
CA ALA A 54 -2.74 16.90 -1.62
C ALA A 54 -3.09 16.21 -0.29
N ASN A 55 -3.69 15.02 -0.35
CA ASN A 55 -4.12 14.25 0.82
C ASN A 55 -3.20 13.06 1.13
N LYS A 56 -1.93 13.12 0.72
CA LYS A 56 -0.96 12.04 0.96
C LYS A 56 -0.66 11.91 2.46
N PRO A 57 -0.59 10.69 3.02
CA PRO A 57 -0.14 10.48 4.39
C PRO A 57 1.32 10.90 4.59
N ALA A 58 1.71 11.12 5.85
CA ALA A 58 3.06 11.54 6.20
C ALA A 58 4.12 10.53 5.73
N GLN A 59 3.79 9.24 5.72
CA GLN A 59 4.64 8.15 5.25
C GLN A 59 3.88 7.27 4.28
N VAL A 60 4.49 6.97 3.14
CA VAL A 60 4.02 5.98 2.18
C VAL A 60 4.95 4.77 2.31
N SER A 61 4.47 3.72 2.97
CA SER A 61 5.29 2.58 3.38
C SER A 61 5.28 1.42 2.39
N ASN A 62 4.37 1.43 1.41
CA ASN A 62 4.18 0.37 0.42
C ASN A 62 4.09 0.94 -1.00
N GLY A 63 4.33 0.09 -2.01
CA GLY A 63 4.09 0.44 -3.41
C GLY A 63 2.59 0.60 -3.73
N GLY A 64 2.30 1.24 -4.87
CA GLY A 64 0.95 1.36 -5.43
C GLY A 64 0.86 0.69 -6.80
N LYS A 65 -0.36 0.58 -7.33
CA LYS A 65 -0.63 0.15 -8.70
C LYS A 65 -1.72 1.02 -9.30
N ILE A 66 -1.62 1.28 -10.60
CA ILE A 66 -2.69 1.86 -11.40
C ILE A 66 -3.29 0.71 -12.19
N MET A 67 -4.61 0.58 -12.15
CA MET A 67 -5.34 -0.45 -12.88
C MET A 67 -6.35 0.22 -13.81
N LEU A 68 -6.50 -0.35 -15.00
CA LEU A 68 -7.55 0.05 -15.93
C LEU A 68 -8.77 -0.83 -15.64
N ALA A 69 -9.86 -0.21 -15.22
CA ALA A 69 -11.13 -0.90 -14.96
C ALA A 69 -12.20 -0.42 -15.95
N GLN A 70 -13.05 -1.34 -16.41
CA GLN A 70 -14.23 -1.02 -17.20
C GLN A 70 -15.47 -1.45 -16.43
N ASN A 71 -16.39 -0.51 -16.19
CA ASN A 71 -17.61 -0.78 -15.41
C ASN A 71 -17.32 -1.42 -14.04
N GLU A 72 -16.34 -0.86 -13.32
CA GLU A 72 -15.86 -1.33 -12.00
C GLU A 72 -15.25 -2.74 -12.01
N LEU A 73 -15.10 -3.36 -13.18
CA LEU A 73 -14.38 -4.61 -13.35
C LEU A 73 -12.96 -4.30 -13.77
N GLU A 74 -12.02 -4.67 -12.91
CA GLU A 74 -10.60 -4.60 -13.20
C GLU A 74 -10.29 -5.37 -14.49
N SER A 75 -9.56 -4.74 -15.41
CA SER A 75 -9.11 -5.42 -16.62
C SER A 75 -8.04 -6.45 -16.24
N THR A 76 -8.46 -7.69 -16.02
CA THR A 76 -7.59 -8.85 -16.19
C THR A 76 -7.36 -8.98 -17.68
N LEU A 77 -6.35 -8.29 -18.21
CA LEU A 77 -5.83 -8.59 -19.55
C LEU A 77 -5.24 -10.00 -19.51
N SER A 78 -6.12 -11.00 -19.63
CA SER A 78 -5.77 -12.38 -19.84
C SER A 78 -5.13 -12.42 -21.22
N TYR A 79 -3.83 -12.76 -21.25
CA TYR A 79 -3.09 -13.10 -22.45
C TYR A 79 -3.93 -14.02 -23.35
N MET A 80 -4.59 -13.48 -24.36
CA MET A 80 -5.11 -14.25 -25.48
C MET A 80 -4.08 -14.14 -26.59
N HIS A 81 -3.22 -15.17 -26.64
CA HIS A 81 -2.43 -15.51 -27.79
C HIS A 81 -3.39 -15.79 -28.96
N LEU A 82 -3.29 -14.98 -30.01
CA LEU A 82 -3.60 -15.35 -31.38
C LEU A 82 -2.35 -15.09 -32.21
#